data_AF-A0A3C1DMF7-F1
#
_entry.id   AF-A0A3C1DMF7-F1
#
_cell.length_a   1.000
_cell.length_b   1.000
_cell.length_c   1.000
_cell.angle_alpha   90.00
_cell.angle_beta   90.00
_cell.angle_gamma   90.00
#
_symmetry.space_group_name_H-M   'P 1'
#
loop_
_entity.id
_entity.type
_entity.pdbx_description
1 polymer ?
#
loop_
_entity_poly.entity_id
_entity_poly.type
_entity_poly.pdbx_seq_one_letter_code
_entity_poly.pdbx_strand_id
1 'polypeptide(L)'
;MAAVTFSQPLPRDARPHRRVRNSVRAGLVWSLAAAGINLAVWLLASAIGIDFLVWPQGASQPPAGVGPLAIVGATLLAGLAAGVVVGLLGKVVKHAVRWVIVGGVVFTAASLTGPWQQPEAVFTSTRVALTIMHIVTGSLVTFGLARGIWADDRAVLA
;
A
#
# COMPACT_ATOMS: atom_id res chain seq x y z
N MET A 1 -8.90 2.98 57.89
CA MET A 1 -8.98 3.69 56.59
C MET A 1 -8.08 2.96 55.60
N ALA A 2 -8.66 2.19 54.68
CA ALA A 2 -7.90 1.42 53.70
C ALA A 2 -7.73 2.25 52.41
N ALA A 3 -6.50 2.31 51.89
CA ALA A 3 -6.17 2.97 50.64
C ALA A 3 -6.79 2.19 49.47
N VAL A 4 -7.66 2.84 48.70
CA VAL A 4 -8.14 2.29 47.43
C VAL A 4 -7.23 2.82 46.32
N THR A 5 -6.18 2.07 46.02
CA THR A 5 -5.39 2.26 44.80
C THR A 5 -6.16 1.61 43.64
N PHE A 6 -7.03 2.39 42.99
CA PHE A 6 -7.47 2.05 41.64
C PHE A 6 -6.27 2.27 40.69
N SER A 7 -5.45 1.24 40.50
CA SER A 7 -4.66 1.14 39.28
C SER A 7 -5.64 0.91 38.13
N GLN A 8 -6.23 1.99 37.61
CA GLN A 8 -6.95 1.90 36.35
C GLN A 8 -5.97 1.29 35.35
N PRO A 9 -6.30 0.13 34.73
CA PRO A 9 -5.48 -0.36 33.66
C PRO A 9 -5.42 0.76 32.63
N LEU A 10 -4.21 1.21 32.31
CA LEU A 10 -3.97 2.20 31.25
C LEU A 10 -4.91 1.88 30.09
N PRO A 11 -5.59 2.89 29.50
CA PRO A 11 -6.46 2.69 28.34
C PRO A 11 -5.76 1.74 27.37
N ARG A 12 -6.49 0.75 26.84
CA ARG A 12 -5.94 -0.35 26.01
C ARG A 12 -5.17 0.15 24.76
N ASP A 13 -5.18 1.46 24.57
CA ASP A 13 -4.80 2.26 23.42
C ASP A 13 -3.51 3.07 23.67
N ALA A 14 -3.02 3.15 24.91
CA ALA A 14 -1.85 3.96 25.28
C ALA A 14 -0.50 3.36 24.85
N ARG A 15 -0.49 2.23 24.14
CA ARG A 15 0.72 1.51 23.76
C ARG A 15 1.04 1.76 22.28
N PRO A 16 1.90 2.74 21.94
CA PRO A 16 2.21 3.14 20.56
C PRO A 16 2.75 2.00 19.68
N HIS A 17 3.24 0.92 20.28
CA HIS A 17 3.67 -0.28 19.57
C HIS A 17 2.51 -1.14 19.02
N ARG A 18 1.33 -1.14 19.65
CA ARG A 18 0.16 -1.87 19.15
C ARG A 18 -0.39 -1.22 17.87
N ARG A 19 -0.43 0.11 17.83
CA ARG A 19 -0.89 0.88 16.66
C ARG A 19 -0.02 0.62 15.42
N VAL A 20 1.31 0.65 15.58
CA VAL A 20 2.25 0.28 14.48
C VAL A 20 2.02 -1.14 14.01
N ARG A 21 1.90 -2.11 14.92
CA ARG A 21 1.70 -3.52 14.57
C ARG A 21 0.39 -3.73 13.83
N ASN A 22 -0.69 -3.04 14.21
CA ASN A 22 -1.97 -3.09 13.53
C ASN A 22 -1.88 -2.49 12.12
N SER A 23 -1.23 -1.33 11.97
CA SER A 23 -1.01 -0.71 10.65
C SER A 23 -0.16 -1.56 9.72
N VAL A 24 0.89 -2.20 10.23
CA VAL A 24 1.74 -3.12 9.44
C VAL A 24 0.93 -4.34 9.01
N ARG A 25 0.13 -4.93 9.92
CA ARG A 25 -0.77 -6.06 9.58
C ARG A 25 -1.79 -5.66 8.53
N ALA A 26 -2.43 -4.49 8.68
CA ALA A 26 -3.36 -3.97 7.69
C ALA A 26 -2.66 -3.77 6.33
N GLY A 27 -1.47 -3.17 6.32
CA GLY A 27 -0.66 -2.99 5.11
C GLY A 27 -0.36 -4.30 4.41
N LEU A 28 -0.01 -5.36 5.16
CA LEU A 28 0.24 -6.70 4.63
C LEU A 28 -1.02 -7.38 4.08
N VAL A 29 -2.14 -7.31 4.80
CA VAL A 29 -3.41 -7.92 4.35
C VAL A 29 -3.89 -7.28 3.06
N TRP A 30 -3.88 -5.96 3.00
CA TRP A 30 -4.34 -5.23 1.82
C TRP A 30 -3.35 -5.31 0.66
N SER A 31 -2.05 -5.47 0.91
CA SER A 31 -1.09 -5.74 -0.16
C SER A 31 -1.17 -7.15 -0.70
N LEU A 32 -1.52 -8.14 0.12
CA LEU A 32 -1.83 -9.49 -0.36
C LEU A 32 -3.06 -9.48 -1.28
N ALA A 33 -4.13 -8.77 -0.88
CA ALA A 33 -5.31 -8.60 -1.72
C ALA A 33 -4.97 -7.87 -3.03
N ALA A 34 -4.20 -6.78 -2.97
CA ALA A 34 -3.73 -6.07 -4.15
C ALA A 34 -2.84 -6.93 -5.04
N ALA A 35 -1.96 -7.75 -4.47
CA ALA A 35 -1.10 -8.67 -5.22
C ALA A 35 -1.95 -9.71 -5.97
N GLY A 36 -2.98 -10.26 -5.33
CA GLY A 36 -3.92 -11.17 -5.98
C GLY A 36 -4.63 -10.53 -7.18
N ILE A 37 -5.11 -9.29 -7.03
CA ILE A 37 -5.79 -8.58 -8.12
C ILE A 37 -4.79 -8.21 -9.23
N ASN A 38 -3.60 -7.73 -8.88
CA ASN A 38 -2.56 -7.41 -9.86
C ASN A 38 -2.10 -8.66 -10.64
N LEU A 39 -2.03 -9.82 -9.98
CA LEU A 39 -1.76 -11.09 -10.66
C LEU A 39 -2.89 -11.47 -11.62
N ALA A 40 -4.15 -11.27 -11.24
CA ALA A 40 -5.28 -11.50 -12.14
C ALA A 40 -5.24 -10.56 -13.36
N VAL A 41 -4.92 -9.28 -13.16
CA VAL A 41 -4.71 -8.30 -14.24
C VAL A 41 -3.56 -8.74 -15.15
N TRP A 42 -2.44 -9.18 -14.57
CA TRP A 42 -1.29 -9.67 -15.32
C TRP A 42 -1.65 -10.91 -16.15
N LEU A 43 -2.29 -11.92 -15.54
CA LEU A 43 -2.71 -13.14 -16.22
C LEU A 43 -3.65 -12.84 -17.40
N LEU A 44 -4.64 -11.96 -17.18
CA LEU A 44 -5.58 -11.59 -18.22
C LEU A 44 -4.90 -10.84 -19.37
N ALA A 45 -4.02 -9.89 -19.04
CA ALA A 45 -3.26 -9.11 -20.02
C ALA A 45 -2.28 -10.00 -20.81
N SER A 46 -1.59 -10.92 -20.15
CA SER A 46 -0.72 -11.89 -20.80
C SER A 46 -1.50 -12.85 -21.69
N ALA A 47 -2.69 -13.28 -21.29
CA ALA A 47 -3.54 -14.16 -22.09
C ALA A 47 -4.02 -13.53 -23.41
N ILE A 48 -4.12 -12.20 -23.47
CA ILE A 48 -4.45 -11.44 -24.69
C ILE A 48 -3.21 -10.95 -25.45
N GLY A 49 -2.01 -11.39 -25.08
CA GLY A 49 -0.76 -11.11 -25.79
C GLY A 49 -0.05 -9.81 -25.40
N ILE A 50 -0.33 -9.25 -24.22
CA ILE A 50 0.43 -8.09 -23.73
C ILE A 50 1.75 -8.56 -23.10
N ASP A 51 2.85 -8.17 -23.74
CA ASP A 51 4.19 -8.39 -23.22
C ASP A 51 4.52 -7.35 -22.15
N PHE A 52 4.68 -7.82 -20.91
CA PHE A 52 5.08 -6.98 -19.79
C PHE A 52 6.60 -6.70 -19.78
N LEU A 53 7.09 -6.10 -20.85
CA LEU A 53 8.49 -5.66 -20.96
C LEU A 53 8.60 -4.20 -20.52
N VAL A 54 9.47 -3.96 -19.55
CA VAL A 54 9.76 -2.63 -19.01
C VAL A 54 11.26 -2.37 -19.02
N TRP A 55 11.64 -1.11 -18.98
CA TRP A 55 13.03 -0.67 -18.86
C TRP A 55 13.22 -0.09 -17.46
N PRO A 56 13.65 -0.92 -16.47
CA PRO A 56 13.64 -0.52 -15.07
C PRO A 56 14.59 0.64 -14.77
N GLN A 57 15.63 0.81 -15.56
CA GLN A 57 16.66 1.84 -15.39
C GLN A 57 16.75 2.79 -16.61
N GLY A 58 15.70 2.83 -17.44
CA GLY A 58 15.67 3.60 -18.68
C GLY A 58 16.29 2.85 -19.87
N ALA A 59 16.34 3.53 -21.04
CA ALA A 59 16.73 2.94 -22.32
C ALA A 59 18.19 2.43 -22.39
N SER A 60 19.00 2.69 -21.37
CA SER A 60 20.40 2.27 -21.26
C SER A 60 20.59 0.80 -20.88
N GLN A 61 19.52 0.09 -20.50
CA GLN A 61 19.55 -1.32 -20.13
C GLN A 61 18.61 -2.17 -20.98
N PRO A 62 18.86 -3.49 -21.09
CA PRO A 62 17.95 -4.36 -21.81
C PRO A 62 16.56 -4.38 -21.14
N PRO A 63 15.50 -4.59 -21.93
CA PRO A 63 14.18 -4.81 -21.39
C PRO A 63 14.17 -5.96 -20.39
N ALA A 64 13.50 -5.74 -19.26
CA ALA A 64 13.22 -6.77 -18.28
C ALA A 64 11.74 -7.15 -18.34
N GLY A 65 11.47 -8.45 -18.39
CA GLY A 65 10.11 -8.97 -18.24
C GLY A 65 9.62 -8.82 -16.80
N VAL A 66 8.44 -8.25 -16.61
CA VAL A 66 7.77 -8.21 -15.30
C VAL A 66 7.06 -9.54 -15.09
N GLY A 67 7.73 -10.43 -14.37
CA GLY A 67 7.16 -11.72 -13.98
C GLY A 67 6.25 -11.64 -12.74
N PRO A 68 5.50 -12.73 -12.44
CA PRO A 68 4.60 -12.81 -11.29
C PRO A 68 5.27 -12.47 -9.96
N LEU A 69 6.51 -12.95 -9.75
CA LEU A 69 7.27 -12.70 -8.52
C LEU A 69 7.63 -11.22 -8.35
N ALA A 70 7.89 -10.51 -9.45
CA ALA A 70 8.17 -9.07 -9.40
C ALA A 70 6.91 -8.29 -8.98
N ILE A 71 5.74 -8.68 -9.49
CA ILE A 71 4.45 -8.07 -9.13
C ILE A 71 4.15 -8.29 -7.65
N VAL A 72 4.25 -9.53 -7.18
CA VAL A 72 4.01 -9.87 -5.77
C VAL A 72 4.99 -9.14 -4.88
N GLY A 73 6.30 -9.21 -5.19
CA GLY A 73 7.35 -8.57 -4.41
C GLY A 73 7.15 -7.07 -4.30
N ALA A 74 6.92 -6.38 -5.42
CA ALA A 74 6.70 -4.93 -5.44
C ALA A 74 5.43 -4.53 -4.68
N THR A 75 4.33 -5.25 -4.87
CA THR A 75 3.05 -4.95 -4.22
C THR A 75 3.14 -5.13 -2.70
N LEU A 76 3.75 -6.23 -2.25
CA LEU A 76 3.96 -6.51 -0.83
C LEU A 76 4.89 -5.48 -0.19
N LEU A 77 5.99 -5.14 -0.85
CA LEU A 77 6.94 -4.13 -0.36
C LEU A 77 6.27 -2.77 -0.23
N ALA A 78 5.48 -2.36 -1.23
CA ALA A 78 4.75 -1.10 -1.20
C ALA A 78 3.76 -1.05 -0.02
N GLY A 79 2.98 -2.11 0.22
CA GLY A 79 2.04 -2.14 1.34
C GLY A 79 2.70 -2.24 2.70
N LEU A 80 3.84 -2.93 2.81
CA LEU A 80 4.61 -2.98 4.05
C LEU A 80 5.21 -1.61 4.36
N ALA A 81 5.82 -0.95 3.38
CA ALA A 81 6.34 0.39 3.51
C ALA A 81 5.23 1.37 3.92
N ALA A 82 4.07 1.31 3.27
CA ALA A 82 2.90 2.12 3.62
C ALA A 82 2.43 1.82 5.06
N GLY A 83 2.31 0.56 5.45
CA GLY A 83 1.90 0.17 6.81
C GLY A 83 2.86 0.68 7.89
N VAL A 84 4.17 0.65 7.64
CA VAL A 84 5.20 1.20 8.54
C VAL A 84 5.07 2.72 8.63
N VAL A 85 5.06 3.42 7.49
CA VAL A 85 4.95 4.89 7.43
C VAL A 85 3.68 5.36 8.15
N VAL A 86 2.54 4.74 7.87
CA VAL A 86 1.27 5.04 8.50
C VAL A 86 1.28 4.75 10.00
N GLY A 87 1.87 3.63 10.42
CA GLY A 87 2.04 3.28 11.83
C GLY A 87 2.88 4.32 12.59
N LEU A 88 3.93 4.85 11.96
CA LEU A 88 4.76 5.91 12.52
C LEU A 88 4.04 7.26 12.53
N LEU A 89 3.35 7.61 11.45
CA LEU A 89 2.56 8.84 11.34
C LEU A 89 1.48 8.90 12.42
N GLY A 90 0.84 7.76 12.70
CA GLY A 90 -0.12 7.61 13.78
C GLY A 90 0.44 7.84 15.19
N LYS A 91 1.77 7.91 15.38
CA LYS A 91 2.36 8.31 16.67
C LYS A 91 2.43 9.82 16.85
N VAL A 92 2.56 10.56 15.74
CA VAL A 92 2.93 11.99 15.77
C VAL A 92 1.72 12.88 15.44
N VAL A 93 0.81 12.40 14.58
CA VAL A 93 -0.19 13.26 13.94
C VAL A 93 -1.59 13.01 14.47
N LYS A 94 -2.26 14.09 14.91
CA LYS A 94 -3.71 14.13 15.16
C LYS A 94 -4.46 14.06 13.82
N HIS A 95 -5.54 13.28 13.73
CA HIS A 95 -6.29 13.01 12.48
C HIS A 95 -5.51 12.24 11.40
N ALA A 96 -4.83 11.17 11.81
CA ALA A 96 -4.01 10.32 10.93
C ALA A 96 -4.74 9.87 9.65
N VAL A 97 -6.04 9.54 9.71
CA VAL A 97 -6.83 9.08 8.56
C VAL A 97 -6.79 10.06 7.37
N ARG A 98 -6.96 11.36 7.61
CA ARG A 98 -6.95 12.38 6.54
C ARG A 98 -5.60 12.43 5.85
N TRP A 99 -4.52 12.38 6.62
CA TRP A 99 -3.15 12.39 6.09
C TRP A 99 -2.78 11.11 5.36
N VAL A 100 -3.30 9.95 5.79
CA VAL A 100 -3.13 8.68 5.07
C VAL A 100 -3.80 8.73 3.71
N ILE A 101 -5.01 9.27 3.62
CA ILE A 101 -5.72 9.39 2.34
C ILE A 101 -4.98 10.37 1.42
N VAL A 102 -4.64 11.57 1.90
CA VAL A 102 -3.92 12.58 1.10
C VAL A 102 -2.57 12.05 0.64
N GLY A 103 -1.77 11.49 1.57
CA GLY A 103 -0.46 10.92 1.26
C GLY A 103 -0.54 9.73 0.31
N GLY A 104 -1.52 8.85 0.51
CA GLY A 104 -1.76 7.71 -0.37
C GLY A 104 -2.16 8.12 -1.78
N VAL A 105 -3.03 9.12 -1.92
CA VAL A 105 -3.42 9.67 -3.24
C VAL A 105 -2.23 10.33 -3.93
N VAL A 106 -1.46 11.18 -3.22
CA VAL A 106 -0.27 11.83 -3.78
C VAL A 106 0.77 10.80 -4.19
N PHE A 107 1.03 9.80 -3.36
CA PHE A 107 2.00 8.74 -3.68
C PHE A 107 1.53 7.87 -4.85
N THR A 108 0.23 7.58 -4.93
CA THR A 108 -0.36 6.87 -6.08
C THR A 108 -0.18 7.69 -7.34
N ALA A 109 -0.52 8.99 -7.31
CA ALA A 109 -0.34 9.88 -8.45
C ALA A 109 1.13 9.99 -8.88
N ALA A 110 2.06 10.11 -7.93
CA ALA A 110 3.49 10.08 -8.20
C ALA A 110 3.92 8.73 -8.80
N SER A 111 3.35 7.62 -8.33
CA SER A 111 3.66 6.27 -8.81
C SER A 111 3.19 6.04 -10.25
N LEU A 112 2.14 6.73 -10.70
CA LEU A 112 1.70 6.69 -12.10
C LEU A 112 2.73 7.30 -13.05
N THR A 113 3.68 8.11 -12.58
CA THR A 113 4.73 8.63 -13.46
C THR A 113 5.63 7.52 -14.00
N GLY A 114 5.85 6.44 -13.26
CA GLY A 114 6.68 5.30 -13.67
C GLY A 114 6.23 4.64 -14.98
N PRO A 115 4.97 4.21 -15.11
CA PRO A 115 4.43 3.67 -16.36
C PRO A 115 4.54 4.62 -17.56
N TRP A 116 4.38 5.93 -17.35
CA TRP A 116 4.38 6.92 -18.43
C TRP A 116 5.77 7.44 -18.79
N GLN A 117 6.77 7.26 -17.93
CA GLN A 117 8.17 7.55 -18.20
C GLN A 117 8.88 6.41 -18.98
N GLN A 118 8.17 5.33 -19.28
CA GLN A 118 8.74 4.25 -20.10
C GLN A 118 9.06 4.75 -21.53
N PRO A 119 10.18 4.31 -22.14
CA PRO A 119 10.54 4.67 -23.51
C PRO A 119 9.45 4.29 -24.52
N GLU A 120 9.37 5.01 -25.66
CA GLU A 120 8.40 4.74 -26.76
C GLU A 120 8.42 3.30 -27.28
N ALA A 121 9.52 2.58 -27.11
CA ALA A 121 9.64 1.17 -27.42
C ALA A 121 8.71 0.25 -26.59
N VAL A 122 8.19 0.73 -25.45
CA VAL A 122 7.21 0.01 -24.63
C VAL A 122 5.81 0.25 -25.15
N PHE A 123 5.11 -0.83 -25.51
CA PHE A 123 3.74 -0.79 -25.98
C PHE A 123 2.80 -0.04 -25.03
N THR A 124 1.89 0.74 -25.60
CA THR A 124 0.88 1.49 -24.85
C THR A 124 -0.01 0.58 -24.01
N SER A 125 -0.30 -0.63 -24.49
CA SER A 125 -1.05 -1.66 -23.74
C SER A 125 -0.37 -2.03 -22.42
N THR A 126 0.95 -2.23 -22.43
CA THR A 126 1.76 -2.51 -21.23
C THR A 126 1.71 -1.33 -20.26
N ARG A 127 1.82 -0.10 -20.75
CA ARG A 127 1.72 1.11 -19.91
C ARG A 127 0.35 1.24 -19.25
N VAL A 128 -0.72 0.97 -19.99
CA VAL A 128 -2.10 0.96 -19.47
C VAL A 128 -2.28 -0.14 -18.43
N ALA A 129 -1.82 -1.37 -18.70
CA ALA A 129 -1.90 -2.48 -17.76
C ALA A 129 -1.15 -2.18 -16.44
N LEU A 130 0.07 -1.63 -16.54
CA LEU A 130 0.83 -1.18 -15.38
C LEU A 130 0.08 -0.09 -14.61
N THR A 131 -0.44 0.93 -15.32
CA THR A 131 -1.23 2.01 -14.71
C THR A 131 -2.41 1.46 -13.90
N ILE A 132 -3.13 0.47 -14.43
CA ILE A 132 -4.22 -0.22 -13.72
C ILE A 132 -3.70 -0.88 -12.44
N MET A 133 -2.58 -1.61 -12.50
CA MET A 133 -1.97 -2.24 -11.32
C MET A 133 -1.55 -1.23 -10.25
N HIS A 134 -1.02 -0.06 -10.67
CA HIS A 134 -0.68 1.04 -9.75
C HIS A 134 -1.92 1.61 -9.07
N ILE A 135 -3.02 1.80 -9.81
CA ILE A 135 -4.29 2.28 -9.26
C ILE A 135 -4.89 1.27 -8.28
N VAL A 136 -4.89 -0.01 -8.64
CA VAL A 136 -5.36 -1.12 -7.76
C VAL A 136 -4.58 -1.12 -6.46
N THR A 137 -3.25 -1.11 -6.55
CA THR A 137 -2.36 -1.11 -5.37
C THR A 137 -2.58 0.12 -4.51
N GLY A 138 -2.54 1.31 -5.12
CA GLY A 138 -2.71 2.58 -4.43
C GLY A 138 -4.05 2.68 -3.72
N SER A 139 -5.14 2.30 -4.38
CA SER A 139 -6.49 2.34 -3.81
C SER A 139 -6.65 1.33 -2.67
N LEU A 140 -6.35 0.05 -2.88
CA LEU A 140 -6.52 -0.99 -1.85
C LEU A 140 -5.68 -0.73 -0.61
N VAL A 141 -4.41 -0.37 -0.78
CA VAL A 141 -3.52 -0.09 0.35
C VAL A 141 -3.95 1.18 1.08
N THR A 142 -4.26 2.26 0.36
CA THR A 142 -4.65 3.53 0.98
C THR A 142 -5.98 3.42 1.73
N PHE A 143 -7.02 2.90 1.08
CA PHE A 143 -8.34 2.75 1.71
C PHE A 143 -8.33 1.67 2.79
N GLY A 144 -7.58 0.59 2.59
CA GLY A 144 -7.41 -0.47 3.56
C GLY A 144 -6.74 -0.01 4.85
N LEU A 145 -5.66 0.78 4.74
CA LEU A 145 -4.99 1.39 5.88
C LEU A 145 -5.87 2.45 6.56
N ALA A 146 -6.55 3.31 5.79
CA ALA A 146 -7.48 4.30 6.33
C ALA A 146 -8.61 3.65 7.14
N ARG A 147 -9.19 2.55 6.62
CA ARG A 147 -10.22 1.77 7.32
C ARG A 147 -9.70 1.15 8.60
N GLY A 148 -8.48 0.60 8.59
CA GLY A 148 -7.86 0.01 9.78
C GLY A 148 -7.69 1.02 10.92
N ILE A 149 -7.19 2.21 10.60
CA ILE A 149 -7.02 3.30 11.58
C ILE A 149 -8.36 3.77 12.13
N TRP A 150 -9.37 3.92 11.26
CA TRP A 150 -10.69 4.39 11.67
C TRP A 150 -11.43 3.40 12.58
N ALA A 151 -11.27 2.10 12.34
CA ALA A 151 -11.81 1.05 13.21
C ALA A 151 -11.15 1.07 14.59
N ASP A 152 -9.83 1.24 14.64
CA ASP A 152 -9.09 1.39 15.89
C ASP A 152 -9.55 2.64 16.65
N ASP A 153 -9.72 3.80 15.99
CA ASP A 153 -10.16 5.04 16.64
C ASP A 153 -11.60 4.96 17.21
N ARG A 154 -12.52 4.24 16.55
CA ARG A 154 -13.88 4.02 17.08
C ARG A 154 -13.89 3.13 18.33
N ALA A 155 -13.03 2.12 18.39
CA ALA A 155 -12.95 1.21 19.53
C ALA A 155 -12.45 1.88 20.82
N VAL A 156 -11.79 3.03 20.71
CA VAL A 156 -11.36 3.87 21.85
C VAL A 156 -12.50 4.73 22.40
N LEU A 157 -13.49 5.07 21.57
CA LEU A 157 -14.58 5.98 21.92
C LEU A 157 -15.83 5.26 22.46
N ALA A 158 -15.88 3.93 22.40
CA ALA A 158 -16.98 3.08 22.87
C ALA A 158 -16.65 2.42 24.20
#